data_AF-A0AAX4HTD5-F1
#
_entry.id   AF-A0AAX4HTD5-F1
#
_cell.length_a   1.000
_cell.length_b   1.000
_cell.length_c   1.000
_cell.angle_alpha   90.00
_cell.angle_beta   90.00
_cell.angle_gamma   90.00
#
_symmetry.space_group_name_H-M   'P 1'
#
loop_
_entity.id
_entity.type
_entity.pdbx_description
1 polymer ?
#
loop_
_entity_poly.entity_id
_entity_poly.type
_entity_poly.pdbx_seq_one_letter_code
_entity_poly.pdbx_strand_id
1 'polypeptide(L)'
;MIRIIFFILILITTSGCLKDIKITTGGSSGGSGSTPTPAPNPSSNRPHTPFISKWQTLAPNETITLPLRAGFNYNFEVDWGDGSPVSEVTSDTDLDKTHSYSAAGVYTVTITGTAEAWYFAYSADMSKIIEVVDFGHLGWKNLEMAFAGCDQLTSFAGGDTTDVTNMSGMFMDNWSLSSPDLSSFKTSNVTDMSYMFGWAGITTLDVSSFDTSKVTNMEFMFGELTDITSLDVSNFNTAAVTNMSSMFEGMRQLASIDVSNFNTAAVTNMSNLFRSCEEFTALDLSNFNTAAVTDMSGMFYRLWRMPSLDLSNFNTAAVTNMSNMFYGTNSLTTLNLSSFNTAAVTDMSGMFDTNGAPTLNLSNFNTSSVTKMGRMFHSSQTTTLNLSSFNTSSVTDMQEMFKSMLYITTVNLSNFNTSAVTNMSYMFSGMNALSSLDLSSFNTSSVTDMSYMFYQALNLVSLDLSNFNTSSVTDMTRMFGTTMDLTSLNATNWNITSVSASANIWTGGNVGLVVTCNQGGSPGTGSLFGKTCN
;
A
#
# COMPACT_ATOMS: atom_id res chain seq x y z
N MET A 1 11.20 -20.84 6.77
CA MET A 1 10.81 -20.56 8.18
C MET A 1 11.16 -19.16 8.67
N ILE A 2 12.39 -18.64 8.55
CA ILE A 2 12.73 -17.26 9.01
C ILE A 2 12.02 -16.17 8.17
N ARG A 3 11.76 -16.41 6.88
CA ARG A 3 10.93 -15.53 6.03
C ARG A 3 9.41 -15.62 6.31
N ILE A 4 8.92 -16.74 6.86
CA ILE A 4 7.51 -16.93 7.24
C ILE A 4 7.17 -16.06 8.47
N ILE A 5 8.09 -15.95 9.43
CA ILE A 5 7.89 -15.16 10.67
C ILE A 5 7.92 -13.65 10.39
N PHE A 6 8.72 -13.19 9.43
CA PHE A 6 8.78 -11.77 9.06
C PHE A 6 7.49 -11.29 8.36
N PHE A 7 6.80 -12.17 7.62
CA PHE A 7 5.57 -11.84 6.90
C PHE A 7 4.28 -12.03 7.70
N ILE A 8 4.23 -12.95 8.68
CA ILE A 8 3.11 -12.99 9.64
C ILE A 8 3.01 -11.67 10.42
N LEU A 9 4.13 -10.96 10.64
CA LEU A 9 4.13 -9.63 11.25
C LEU A 9 3.63 -8.52 10.31
N ILE A 10 3.76 -8.69 8.98
CA ILE A 10 3.24 -7.74 7.97
C ILE A 10 1.73 -7.94 7.78
N LEU A 11 1.23 -9.17 7.82
CA LEU A 11 -0.22 -9.47 7.82
C LEU A 11 -0.97 -8.82 9.00
N ILE A 12 -0.28 -8.63 10.15
CA ILE A 12 -0.87 -7.97 11.33
C ILE A 12 -0.92 -6.43 11.16
N THR A 13 -0.14 -5.83 10.27
CA THR A 13 -0.16 -4.36 10.03
C THR A 13 -0.87 -3.95 8.73
N THR A 14 -1.14 -4.87 7.80
CA THR A 14 -1.94 -4.63 6.58
C THR A 14 -3.40 -5.08 6.70
N SER A 15 -3.86 -5.45 7.90
CA SER A 15 -5.24 -5.91 8.21
C SER A 15 -6.37 -4.88 7.91
N GLY A 16 -6.07 -3.75 7.26
CA GLY A 16 -7.03 -2.80 6.71
C GLY A 16 -7.38 -2.99 5.22
N CYS A 17 -6.60 -3.76 4.44
CA CYS A 17 -6.77 -3.83 2.98
C CYS A 17 -7.58 -5.04 2.46
N LEU A 18 -8.05 -5.93 3.32
CA LEU A 18 -8.83 -7.13 2.94
C LEU A 18 -10.31 -7.07 3.37
N LYS A 19 -10.82 -5.90 3.81
CA LYS A 19 -12.17 -5.78 4.39
C LYS A 19 -13.24 -5.07 3.54
N ASP A 20 -12.93 -4.60 2.32
CA ASP A 20 -13.93 -3.94 1.48
C ASP A 20 -13.94 -4.44 0.02
N ILE A 21 -13.99 -5.77 -0.18
CA ILE A 21 -14.53 -6.33 -1.41
C ILE A 21 -16.06 -6.20 -1.35
N LYS A 22 -16.58 -5.01 -1.70
CA LYS A 22 -18.00 -4.83 -1.97
C LYS A 22 -18.30 -5.28 -3.40
N ILE A 23 -18.78 -6.51 -3.52
CA ILE A 23 -19.45 -7.01 -4.72
C ILE A 23 -20.72 -6.17 -4.90
N THR A 24 -20.71 -5.22 -5.83
CA THR A 24 -21.93 -4.54 -6.28
C THR A 24 -22.67 -5.46 -7.24
N THR A 25 -23.68 -6.18 -6.73
CA THR A 25 -24.65 -6.86 -7.58
C THR A 25 -25.63 -5.82 -8.14
N GLY A 26 -25.37 -5.37 -9.37
CA GLY A 26 -26.30 -4.55 -10.14
C GLY A 26 -27.54 -5.35 -10.53
N GLY A 27 -28.58 -5.28 -9.71
CA GLY A 27 -29.91 -5.79 -10.05
C GLY A 27 -30.57 -4.89 -11.09
N SER A 28 -30.78 -5.41 -12.31
CA SER A 28 -31.72 -4.83 -13.26
C SER A 28 -33.01 -5.66 -13.28
N SER A 29 -34.14 -4.97 -13.12
CA SER A 29 -35.48 -5.54 -13.07
C SER A 29 -36.00 -5.79 -14.50
N GLY A 30 -36.77 -6.87 -14.63
CA GLY A 30 -37.14 -7.50 -15.89
C GLY A 30 -38.05 -6.70 -16.82
N GLY A 31 -37.83 -6.90 -18.11
CA GLY A 31 -38.80 -6.70 -19.18
C GLY A 31 -38.93 -8.01 -19.96
N SER A 32 -40.13 -8.59 -19.97
CA SER A 32 -40.46 -9.78 -20.75
C SER A 32 -40.49 -9.45 -22.24
N GLY A 33 -39.50 -9.93 -22.99
CA GLY A 33 -39.48 -9.93 -24.44
C GLY A 33 -38.79 -11.18 -24.93
N SER A 34 -39.54 -12.07 -25.58
CA SER A 34 -39.02 -13.28 -26.22
C SER A 34 -38.02 -12.89 -27.32
N THR A 35 -36.73 -12.97 -27.02
CA THR A 35 -35.66 -12.86 -28.01
C THR A 35 -35.27 -14.25 -28.50
N PRO A 36 -35.00 -14.44 -29.80
CA PRO A 36 -34.60 -15.73 -30.34
C PRO A 36 -33.28 -16.18 -29.71
N THR A 37 -33.16 -17.48 -29.42
CA THR A 37 -31.89 -18.15 -29.12
C THR A 37 -30.78 -17.62 -30.02
N PRO A 38 -29.65 -17.11 -29.47
CA PRO A 38 -28.50 -16.79 -30.29
C PRO A 38 -28.05 -18.06 -31.01
N ALA A 39 -27.85 -17.96 -32.32
CA ALA A 39 -27.19 -19.01 -33.07
C ALA A 39 -25.82 -19.32 -32.42
N PRO A 40 -25.37 -20.60 -32.42
CA PRO A 40 -24.08 -20.95 -31.84
C PRO A 40 -22.98 -20.10 -32.48
N ASN A 41 -22.21 -19.43 -31.64
CA ASN A 41 -21.04 -18.67 -32.03
C ASN A 41 -20.08 -19.59 -32.81
N PRO A 42 -19.59 -19.23 -34.01
CA PRO A 42 -18.71 -20.08 -34.81
C PRO A 42 -17.32 -20.36 -34.21
N SER A 43 -17.06 -20.05 -32.92
CA SER A 43 -15.73 -20.12 -32.29
C SER A 43 -15.41 -21.42 -31.53
N SER A 44 -16.31 -22.41 -31.45
CA SER A 44 -16.12 -23.56 -30.54
C SER A 44 -15.63 -24.87 -31.19
N ASN A 45 -15.08 -24.83 -32.40
CA ASN A 45 -14.56 -26.03 -33.09
C ASN A 45 -13.03 -26.20 -32.95
N ARG A 46 -12.43 -25.59 -31.92
CA ARG A 46 -11.01 -25.78 -31.61
C ARG A 46 -10.82 -27.13 -30.89
N PRO A 47 -9.94 -28.01 -31.38
CA PRO A 47 -9.69 -29.28 -30.70
C PRO A 47 -9.04 -29.01 -29.34
N HIS A 48 -9.56 -29.64 -28.29
CA HIS A 48 -8.92 -29.61 -26.98
C HIS A 48 -7.55 -30.29 -27.05
N THR A 49 -6.56 -29.70 -26.39
CA THR A 49 -5.25 -30.30 -26.16
C THR A 49 -5.09 -30.59 -24.66
N PRO A 50 -4.40 -31.68 -24.31
CA PRO A 50 -4.35 -32.13 -22.92
C PRO A 50 -3.60 -31.15 -22.02
N PHE A 51 -4.02 -31.08 -20.75
CA PHE A 51 -3.23 -30.46 -19.68
C PHE A 51 -2.37 -31.54 -19.05
N ILE A 52 -1.06 -31.34 -19.09
CA ILE A 52 -0.06 -32.29 -18.61
C ILE A 52 0.69 -31.65 -17.46
N SER A 53 0.67 -32.30 -16.30
CA SER A 53 1.32 -31.83 -15.08
C SER A 53 2.03 -32.96 -14.36
N LYS A 54 3.02 -32.63 -13.53
CA LYS A 54 3.66 -33.58 -12.63
C LYS A 54 3.35 -33.25 -11.20
N TRP A 55 3.06 -34.31 -10.45
CA TRP A 55 2.71 -34.22 -9.06
C TRP A 55 3.52 -35.17 -8.21
N GLN A 56 3.85 -34.77 -6.99
CA GLN A 56 4.64 -35.53 -6.05
C GLN A 56 3.80 -35.99 -4.85
N THR A 57 3.86 -37.29 -4.58
CA THR A 57 3.46 -37.86 -3.28
C THR A 57 4.70 -38.28 -2.51
N LEU A 58 4.69 -38.08 -1.20
CA LEU A 58 5.85 -38.33 -0.32
C LEU A 58 5.72 -39.64 0.47
N ALA A 59 4.52 -40.18 0.57
CA ALA A 59 4.24 -41.44 1.25
C ALA A 59 3.24 -42.32 0.46
N PRO A 60 3.27 -43.66 0.67
CA PRO A 60 2.24 -44.54 0.15
C PRO A 60 0.84 -44.17 0.63
N ASN A 61 -0.15 -44.34 -0.25
CA ASN A 61 -1.58 -44.04 -0.03
C ASN A 61 -1.90 -42.56 0.18
N GLU A 62 -1.00 -41.66 -0.23
CA GLU A 62 -1.36 -40.25 -0.39
C GLU A 62 -2.28 -40.06 -1.59
N THR A 63 -3.16 -39.07 -1.49
CA THR A 63 -4.09 -38.71 -2.55
C THR A 63 -3.64 -37.47 -3.31
N ILE A 64 -4.13 -37.31 -4.53
CA ILE A 64 -4.14 -36.04 -5.26
C ILE A 64 -5.60 -35.71 -5.56
N THR A 65 -6.00 -34.48 -5.22
CA THR A 65 -7.31 -33.92 -5.52
C THR A 65 -7.17 -32.72 -6.46
N LEU A 66 -7.87 -32.78 -7.59
CA LEU A 66 -7.86 -31.69 -8.56
C LEU A 66 -8.61 -30.44 -8.03
N PRO A 67 -8.06 -29.23 -8.18
CA PRO A 67 -8.61 -27.98 -7.65
C PRO A 67 -9.68 -27.38 -8.57
N LEU A 68 -10.86 -27.98 -8.56
CA LEU A 68 -12.02 -27.52 -9.34
C LEU A 68 -12.88 -26.51 -8.55
N ARG A 69 -13.60 -25.64 -9.27
CA ARG A 69 -14.40 -24.54 -8.71
C ARG A 69 -15.87 -24.67 -9.11
N ALA A 70 -16.77 -24.51 -8.14
CA ALA A 70 -18.20 -24.47 -8.39
C ALA A 70 -18.59 -23.38 -9.41
N GLY A 71 -19.61 -23.67 -10.22
CA GLY A 71 -20.18 -22.72 -11.20
C GLY A 71 -19.53 -22.76 -12.58
N PHE A 72 -18.66 -23.73 -12.84
CA PHE A 72 -17.98 -23.95 -14.13
C PHE A 72 -18.28 -25.34 -14.68
N ASN A 73 -18.15 -25.50 -15.99
CA ASN A 73 -18.37 -26.79 -16.64
C ASN A 73 -17.10 -27.66 -16.60
N TYR A 74 -17.32 -28.93 -16.26
CA TYR A 74 -16.31 -29.96 -16.24
C TYR A 74 -16.84 -31.19 -16.98
N ASN A 75 -16.04 -31.70 -17.91
CA ASN A 75 -16.30 -32.96 -18.59
C ASN A 75 -14.98 -33.43 -19.19
N PHE A 76 -14.16 -34.08 -18.37
CA PHE A 76 -12.81 -34.46 -18.75
C PHE A 76 -12.42 -35.83 -18.19
N GLU A 77 -11.49 -36.46 -18.89
CA GLU A 77 -10.84 -37.69 -18.51
C GLU A 77 -9.50 -37.39 -17.84
N VAL A 78 -9.14 -38.17 -16.82
CA VAL A 78 -7.87 -38.07 -16.09
C VAL A 78 -7.11 -39.38 -16.17
N ASP A 79 -5.95 -39.37 -16.81
CA ASP A 79 -4.91 -40.38 -16.64
C ASP A 79 -3.99 -39.95 -15.50
N TRP A 80 -4.01 -40.71 -14.41
CA TRP A 80 -3.25 -40.43 -13.19
C TRP A 80 -1.76 -40.80 -13.27
N GLY A 81 -1.33 -41.44 -14.36
CA GLY A 81 0.08 -41.73 -14.63
C GLY A 81 0.69 -42.88 -13.84
N ASP A 82 -0.12 -43.67 -13.13
CA ASP A 82 0.31 -44.85 -12.36
C ASP A 82 -0.18 -46.19 -12.97
N GLY A 83 -0.84 -46.14 -14.13
CA GLY A 83 -1.41 -47.30 -14.82
C GLY A 83 -2.80 -47.71 -14.32
N SER A 84 -3.40 -46.96 -13.40
CA SER A 84 -4.80 -47.11 -13.01
C SER A 84 -5.75 -46.78 -14.17
N PRO A 85 -7.01 -47.26 -14.15
CA PRO A 85 -8.01 -46.84 -15.11
C PRO A 85 -8.20 -45.32 -15.13
N VAL A 86 -8.46 -44.78 -16.32
CA VAL A 86 -8.81 -43.37 -16.52
C VAL A 86 -10.08 -43.05 -15.73
N SER A 87 -10.08 -41.90 -15.05
CA SER A 87 -11.24 -41.39 -14.31
C SER A 87 -12.02 -40.39 -15.17
N GLU A 88 -13.34 -40.37 -15.07
CA GLU A 88 -14.19 -39.38 -15.73
C GLU A 88 -14.69 -38.36 -14.69
N VAL A 89 -14.42 -37.07 -14.92
CA VAL A 89 -14.80 -35.99 -14.00
C VAL A 89 -15.78 -35.06 -14.68
N THR A 90 -16.98 -34.97 -14.10
CA THR A 90 -18.13 -34.28 -14.70
C THR A 90 -18.62 -33.06 -13.91
N SER A 91 -18.07 -32.81 -12.72
CA SER A 91 -18.40 -31.64 -11.88
C SER A 91 -17.30 -31.34 -10.86
N ASP A 92 -17.36 -30.17 -10.22
CA ASP A 92 -16.48 -29.82 -9.11
C ASP A 92 -16.72 -30.66 -7.85
N THR A 93 -17.88 -31.31 -7.73
CA THR A 93 -18.23 -32.21 -6.62
C THR A 93 -18.02 -33.68 -6.93
N ASP A 94 -17.55 -34.01 -8.13
CA ASP A 94 -17.29 -35.38 -8.55
C ASP A 94 -16.22 -36.01 -7.64
N LEU A 95 -16.43 -37.26 -7.23
CA LEU A 95 -15.50 -37.98 -6.34
C LEU A 95 -14.27 -38.45 -7.12
N ASP A 96 -14.41 -38.65 -8.42
CA ASP A 96 -13.36 -39.15 -9.31
C ASP A 96 -12.28 -38.09 -9.60
N LYS A 97 -12.44 -36.86 -9.07
CA LYS A 97 -11.39 -35.83 -9.08
C LYS A 97 -10.28 -36.09 -8.05
N THR A 98 -10.43 -37.10 -7.20
CA THR A 98 -9.46 -37.50 -6.17
C THR A 98 -8.97 -38.92 -6.44
N HIS A 99 -7.66 -39.10 -6.50
CA HIS A 99 -7.02 -40.41 -6.70
C HIS A 99 -5.99 -40.72 -5.63
N SER A 100 -5.85 -41.99 -5.26
CA SER A 100 -4.91 -42.46 -4.24
C SER A 100 -3.78 -43.25 -4.88
N TYR A 101 -2.53 -42.88 -4.60
CA TYR A 101 -1.35 -43.55 -5.13
C TYR A 101 -0.83 -44.60 -4.15
N SER A 102 -0.70 -45.86 -4.58
CA SER A 102 -0.26 -46.96 -3.70
C SER A 102 1.21 -46.86 -3.26
N ALA A 103 2.01 -46.04 -3.95
CA ALA A 103 3.40 -45.77 -3.63
C ALA A 103 3.67 -44.26 -3.62
N ALA A 104 4.74 -43.85 -2.95
CA ALA A 104 5.26 -42.49 -3.10
C ALA A 104 5.97 -42.36 -4.45
N GLY A 105 5.85 -41.20 -5.10
CA GLY A 105 6.49 -40.98 -6.40
C GLY A 105 6.16 -39.65 -7.03
N VAL A 106 6.73 -39.44 -8.22
CA VAL A 106 6.34 -38.35 -9.12
C VAL A 106 5.52 -38.97 -10.24
N TYR A 107 4.31 -38.44 -10.44
CA TYR A 107 3.34 -38.95 -11.40
C TYR A 107 3.02 -37.89 -12.44
N THR A 108 2.98 -38.30 -13.71
CA THR A 108 2.52 -37.44 -14.81
C THR A 108 1.01 -37.58 -14.92
N VAL A 109 0.28 -36.55 -14.53
CA VAL A 109 -1.18 -36.50 -14.63
C VAL A 109 -1.55 -35.81 -15.95
N THR A 110 -2.36 -36.47 -16.77
CA THR A 110 -2.82 -35.97 -18.07
C THR A 110 -4.34 -35.82 -18.04
N ILE A 111 -4.82 -34.60 -18.30
CA ILE A 111 -6.25 -34.28 -18.35
C ILE A 111 -6.65 -33.97 -19.80
N THR A 112 -7.67 -34.65 -20.31
CA THR A 112 -8.21 -34.43 -21.67
C THR A 112 -9.71 -34.19 -21.61
N GLY A 113 -10.20 -33.12 -22.23
CA GLY A 113 -11.61 -32.77 -22.25
C GLY A 113 -11.85 -31.31 -21.89
N THR A 114 -12.97 -31.04 -21.23
CA THR A 114 -13.40 -29.67 -20.88
C THR A 114 -13.18 -29.40 -19.41
N ALA A 115 -12.41 -28.36 -19.09
CA ALA A 115 -12.29 -27.79 -17.76
C ALA A 115 -12.28 -26.26 -17.89
N GLU A 116 -13.36 -25.60 -17.46
CA GLU A 116 -13.50 -24.16 -17.64
C GLU A 116 -12.77 -23.33 -16.56
N ALA A 117 -12.41 -23.93 -15.43
CA ALA A 117 -11.69 -23.24 -14.36
C ALA A 117 -10.76 -24.16 -13.57
N TRP A 118 -9.69 -23.55 -13.03
CA TRP A 118 -8.71 -24.16 -12.15
C TRP A 118 -8.49 -23.22 -10.95
N TYR A 119 -8.47 -23.73 -9.72
CA TYR A 119 -8.60 -22.88 -8.52
C TYR A 119 -7.96 -23.49 -7.26
N PHE A 120 -6.63 -23.41 -7.10
CA PHE A 120 -5.99 -23.85 -5.86
C PHE A 120 -6.34 -22.94 -4.69
N ALA A 121 -6.17 -21.62 -4.82
CA ALA A 121 -6.53 -20.62 -3.80
C ALA A 121 -6.17 -21.01 -2.35
N TYR A 122 -4.91 -21.40 -2.12
CA TYR A 122 -4.41 -21.84 -0.81
C TYR A 122 -5.09 -23.10 -0.25
N SER A 123 -5.63 -23.96 -1.12
CA SER A 123 -6.38 -25.16 -0.76
C SER A 123 -5.97 -26.38 -1.58
N ALA A 124 -6.69 -27.48 -1.41
CA ALA A 124 -6.43 -28.77 -2.06
C ALA A 124 -4.97 -29.23 -1.86
N ASP A 125 -4.41 -29.87 -2.89
CA ASP A 125 -3.06 -30.44 -2.88
C ASP A 125 -2.02 -29.50 -3.53
N MET A 126 -2.10 -28.18 -3.28
CA MET A 126 -1.27 -27.16 -3.95
C MET A 126 0.25 -27.39 -3.83
N SER A 127 0.72 -28.00 -2.74
CA SER A 127 2.14 -28.32 -2.53
C SER A 127 2.57 -29.61 -3.23
N LYS A 128 1.65 -30.34 -3.86
CA LYS A 128 1.95 -31.58 -4.58
C LYS A 128 2.17 -31.37 -6.07
N ILE A 129 1.63 -30.32 -6.68
CA ILE A 129 1.95 -30.00 -8.08
C ILE A 129 3.34 -29.35 -8.16
N ILE A 130 4.24 -29.95 -8.94
CA ILE A 130 5.65 -29.52 -8.98
C ILE A 130 6.08 -28.96 -10.35
N GLU A 131 5.33 -29.30 -11.40
CA GLU A 131 5.59 -28.87 -12.77
C GLU A 131 4.30 -28.89 -13.60
N VAL A 132 4.09 -27.85 -14.40
CA VAL A 132 3.13 -27.87 -15.51
C VAL A 132 3.92 -28.03 -16.80
N VAL A 133 3.79 -29.19 -17.43
CA VAL A 133 4.55 -29.57 -18.65
C VAL A 133 3.92 -28.97 -19.90
N ASP A 134 2.59 -28.87 -19.93
CA ASP A 134 1.81 -28.22 -20.98
C ASP A 134 0.45 -27.86 -20.37
N PHE A 135 0.07 -26.57 -20.37
CA PHE A 135 -1.20 -26.10 -19.83
C PHE A 135 -2.41 -26.37 -20.74
N GLY A 136 -2.15 -26.78 -21.99
CA GLY A 136 -3.16 -27.29 -22.90
C GLY A 136 -4.25 -26.30 -23.31
N HIS A 137 -5.35 -26.84 -23.84
CA HIS A 137 -6.56 -26.12 -24.22
C HIS A 137 -7.77 -26.95 -23.80
N LEU A 138 -8.27 -26.71 -22.58
CA LEU A 138 -9.44 -27.41 -22.02
C LEU A 138 -10.70 -26.54 -22.04
N GLY A 139 -10.67 -25.42 -22.76
CA GLY A 139 -11.76 -24.44 -22.75
C GLY A 139 -11.74 -23.51 -21.55
N TRP A 140 -10.56 -23.21 -20.99
CA TRP A 140 -10.35 -22.30 -19.86
C TRP A 140 -11.13 -20.97 -20.01
N LYS A 141 -11.95 -20.63 -19.01
CA LYS A 141 -12.74 -19.38 -18.93
C LYS A 141 -12.28 -18.50 -17.76
N ASN A 142 -11.85 -19.11 -16.67
CA ASN A 142 -11.45 -18.41 -15.45
C ASN A 142 -10.20 -19.07 -14.83
N LEU A 143 -9.15 -18.27 -14.64
CA LEU A 143 -7.89 -18.67 -14.04
C LEU A 143 -7.58 -17.83 -12.78
N GLU A 144 -8.63 -17.31 -12.13
CA GLU A 144 -8.50 -16.66 -10.84
C GLU A 144 -7.83 -17.62 -9.87
N MET A 145 -6.71 -17.21 -9.25
CA MET A 145 -5.98 -17.99 -8.25
C MET A 145 -5.63 -19.42 -8.68
N ALA A 146 -5.49 -19.67 -9.99
CA ALA A 146 -5.38 -21.01 -10.53
C ALA A 146 -4.22 -21.79 -9.93
N PHE A 147 -3.07 -21.17 -9.73
CA PHE A 147 -1.87 -21.73 -9.10
C PHE A 147 -1.48 -20.99 -7.81
N ALA A 148 -2.38 -20.21 -7.21
CA ALA A 148 -2.05 -19.43 -6.02
C ALA A 148 -1.59 -20.33 -4.85
N GLY A 149 -0.40 -20.03 -4.32
CA GLY A 149 0.20 -20.76 -3.20
C GLY A 149 0.85 -22.10 -3.55
N CYS A 150 0.97 -22.47 -4.84
CA CYS A 150 1.71 -23.65 -5.28
C CYS A 150 3.21 -23.51 -5.03
N ASP A 151 3.62 -23.68 -3.77
CA ASP A 151 4.96 -23.40 -3.26
C ASP A 151 6.04 -24.35 -3.79
N GLN A 152 5.65 -25.50 -4.35
CA GLN A 152 6.55 -26.48 -4.96
C GLN A 152 6.56 -26.42 -6.50
N LEU A 153 5.76 -25.57 -7.14
CA LEU A 153 5.75 -25.42 -8.59
C LEU A 153 7.05 -24.76 -9.07
N THR A 154 7.88 -25.50 -9.80
CA THR A 154 9.22 -25.04 -10.23
C THR A 154 9.26 -24.63 -11.70
N SER A 155 8.40 -25.20 -12.53
CA SER A 155 8.29 -24.87 -13.95
C SER A 155 6.84 -24.86 -14.40
N PHE A 156 6.56 -23.98 -15.36
CA PHE A 156 5.26 -23.84 -15.98
C PHE A 156 5.44 -23.58 -17.48
N ALA A 157 4.85 -24.42 -18.31
CA ALA A 157 4.75 -24.22 -19.74
C ALA A 157 3.30 -23.93 -20.12
N GLY A 158 3.09 -22.88 -20.91
CA GLY A 158 1.79 -22.27 -21.16
C GLY A 158 0.76 -23.13 -21.88
N GLY A 159 -0.27 -22.49 -22.45
CA GLY A 159 -1.40 -23.12 -23.11
C GLY A 159 -2.29 -22.10 -23.79
N ASP A 160 -3.37 -22.53 -24.43
CA ASP A 160 -4.32 -21.62 -25.08
C ASP A 160 -5.31 -21.04 -24.06
N THR A 161 -5.11 -19.77 -23.73
CA THR A 161 -5.94 -18.99 -22.79
C THR A 161 -6.92 -18.04 -23.49
N THR A 162 -7.20 -18.23 -24.79
CA THR A 162 -8.00 -17.29 -25.61
C THR A 162 -9.36 -16.94 -24.99
N ASP A 163 -10.00 -17.88 -24.30
CA ASP A 163 -11.35 -17.70 -23.76
C ASP A 163 -11.36 -17.23 -22.29
N VAL A 164 -10.18 -17.04 -21.69
CA VAL A 164 -10.03 -16.60 -20.31
C VAL A 164 -10.36 -15.12 -20.18
N THR A 165 -11.16 -14.79 -19.18
CA THR A 165 -11.55 -13.40 -18.87
C THR A 165 -10.96 -12.87 -17.56
N ASN A 166 -10.55 -13.76 -16.66
CA ASN A 166 -9.97 -13.41 -15.36
C ASN A 166 -8.71 -14.25 -15.10
N MET A 167 -7.58 -13.58 -14.84
CA MET A 167 -6.29 -14.18 -14.46
C MET A 167 -5.80 -13.66 -13.10
N SER A 168 -6.68 -13.08 -12.29
CA SER A 168 -6.30 -12.46 -11.03
C SER A 168 -5.69 -13.47 -10.08
N GLY A 169 -4.50 -13.20 -9.57
CA GLY A 169 -3.80 -14.08 -8.63
C GLY A 169 -3.31 -15.40 -9.22
N MET A 170 -3.29 -15.57 -10.55
CA MET A 170 -3.00 -16.86 -11.19
C MET A 170 -1.72 -17.54 -10.65
N PHE A 171 -0.64 -16.79 -10.44
CA PHE A 171 0.65 -17.26 -9.92
C PHE A 171 1.02 -16.62 -8.57
N MET A 172 0.04 -16.11 -7.83
CA MET A 172 0.29 -15.47 -6.53
C MET A 172 0.99 -16.43 -5.57
N ASP A 173 1.97 -15.95 -4.80
CA ASP A 173 2.74 -16.74 -3.81
C ASP A 173 3.42 -18.02 -4.37
N ASN A 174 3.77 -18.04 -5.66
CA ASN A 174 4.54 -19.15 -6.24
C ASN A 174 6.05 -18.95 -5.98
N TRP A 175 6.51 -19.21 -4.76
CA TRP A 175 7.88 -18.89 -4.34
C TRP A 175 8.98 -19.71 -5.04
N SER A 176 8.65 -20.87 -5.60
CA SER A 176 9.61 -21.73 -6.31
C SER A 176 9.61 -21.53 -7.83
N LEU A 177 8.61 -20.82 -8.37
CA LEU A 177 8.49 -20.58 -9.81
C LEU A 177 9.37 -19.40 -10.22
N SER A 178 10.44 -19.69 -10.96
CA SER A 178 11.45 -18.68 -11.31
C SER A 178 11.29 -18.07 -12.71
N SER A 179 10.86 -18.86 -13.70
CA SER A 179 10.77 -18.45 -15.11
C SER A 179 9.65 -19.22 -15.83
N PRO A 180 8.37 -18.84 -15.64
CA PRO A 180 7.27 -19.47 -16.38
C PRO A 180 7.36 -19.14 -17.88
N ASP A 181 7.09 -20.11 -18.74
CA ASP A 181 6.89 -19.90 -20.18
C ASP A 181 5.43 -19.56 -20.46
N LEU A 182 5.19 -18.29 -20.80
CA LEU A 182 3.88 -17.72 -21.09
C LEU A 182 3.73 -17.31 -22.57
N SER A 183 4.65 -17.74 -23.43
CA SER A 183 4.72 -17.31 -24.84
C SER A 183 3.47 -17.66 -25.65
N SER A 184 2.75 -18.71 -25.25
CA SER A 184 1.52 -19.18 -25.89
C SER A 184 0.23 -18.48 -25.41
N PHE A 185 0.30 -17.71 -24.32
CA PHE A 185 -0.89 -17.07 -23.75
C PHE A 185 -1.57 -16.10 -24.74
N LYS A 186 -2.90 -16.05 -24.68
CA LYS A 186 -3.76 -15.16 -25.45
C LYS A 186 -4.69 -14.42 -24.51
N THR A 187 -4.35 -13.18 -24.18
CA THR A 187 -5.02 -12.42 -23.12
C THR A 187 -6.00 -11.36 -23.63
N SER A 188 -6.34 -11.34 -24.92
CA SER A 188 -7.18 -10.29 -25.53
C SER A 188 -8.63 -10.24 -25.04
N ASN A 189 -9.04 -11.20 -24.20
CA ASN A 189 -10.34 -11.22 -23.52
C ASN A 189 -10.23 -11.02 -22.00
N VAL A 190 -9.02 -10.92 -21.45
CA VAL A 190 -8.79 -10.76 -20.02
C VAL A 190 -9.12 -9.33 -19.59
N THR A 191 -9.92 -9.20 -18.53
CA THR A 191 -10.30 -7.92 -17.93
C THR A 191 -9.66 -7.67 -16.57
N ASP A 192 -9.22 -8.74 -15.87
CA ASP A 192 -8.59 -8.64 -14.56
C ASP A 192 -7.27 -9.44 -14.52
N MET A 193 -6.18 -8.72 -14.21
CA MET A 193 -4.83 -9.27 -14.00
C MET A 193 -4.28 -8.90 -12.61
N SER A 194 -5.15 -8.48 -11.68
CA SER A 194 -4.73 -8.11 -10.34
C SER A 194 -4.02 -9.28 -9.65
N TYR A 195 -2.94 -9.00 -8.92
CA TYR A 195 -2.13 -9.99 -8.21
C TYR A 195 -1.57 -11.14 -9.06
N MET A 196 -1.63 -11.08 -10.41
CA MET A 196 -1.31 -12.23 -11.27
C MET A 196 0.04 -12.88 -10.93
N PHE A 197 1.06 -12.09 -10.60
CA PHE A 197 2.39 -12.57 -10.17
C PHE A 197 2.77 -12.12 -8.75
N GLY A 198 1.79 -11.66 -7.96
CA GLY A 198 2.04 -11.08 -6.64
C GLY A 198 2.81 -12.04 -5.72
N TRP A 199 3.89 -11.56 -5.10
CA TRP A 199 4.75 -12.33 -4.18
C TRP A 199 5.39 -13.61 -4.79
N ALA A 200 5.38 -13.78 -6.11
CA ALA A 200 6.00 -14.95 -6.73
C ALA A 200 7.54 -14.89 -6.71
N GLY A 201 8.20 -16.04 -6.75
CA GLY A 201 9.67 -16.18 -6.78
C GLY A 201 10.30 -15.94 -8.16
N ILE A 202 9.62 -15.16 -9.02
CA ILE A 202 9.99 -15.00 -10.43
C ILE A 202 11.22 -14.09 -10.55
N THR A 203 12.23 -14.58 -11.26
CA THR A 203 13.48 -13.86 -11.53
C THR A 203 13.57 -13.39 -12.98
N THR A 204 12.88 -14.06 -13.91
CA THR A 204 12.77 -13.68 -15.31
C THR A 204 11.33 -13.86 -15.79
N LEU A 205 10.77 -12.82 -16.42
CA LEU A 205 9.38 -12.81 -16.87
C LEU A 205 9.27 -12.20 -18.27
N ASP A 206 8.68 -12.96 -19.19
CA ASP A 206 8.33 -12.48 -20.53
C ASP A 206 6.81 -12.29 -20.64
N VAL A 207 6.37 -11.04 -20.79
CA VAL A 207 4.97 -10.63 -21.00
C VAL A 207 4.73 -10.03 -22.39
N SER A 208 5.66 -10.21 -23.32
CA SER A 208 5.58 -9.62 -24.67
C SER A 208 4.36 -10.12 -25.49
N SER A 209 3.84 -11.31 -25.16
CA SER A 209 2.65 -11.89 -25.78
C SER A 209 1.33 -11.32 -25.28
N PHE A 210 1.35 -10.53 -24.20
CA PHE A 210 0.14 -10.06 -23.53
C PHE A 210 -0.52 -8.94 -24.34
N ASP A 211 -1.80 -9.11 -24.63
CA ASP A 211 -2.73 -8.05 -25.03
C ASP A 211 -3.50 -7.60 -23.79
N THR A 212 -3.25 -6.39 -23.32
CA THR A 212 -3.87 -5.81 -22.12
C THR A 212 -4.98 -4.81 -22.44
N SER A 213 -5.40 -4.70 -23.71
CA SER A 213 -6.33 -3.65 -24.18
C SER A 213 -7.72 -3.66 -23.52
N LYS A 214 -8.13 -4.77 -22.91
CA LYS A 214 -9.39 -4.88 -22.15
C LYS A 214 -9.21 -4.94 -20.63
N VAL A 215 -7.97 -4.95 -20.14
CA VAL A 215 -7.69 -5.07 -18.71
C VAL A 215 -8.09 -3.77 -18.02
N THR A 216 -8.94 -3.88 -17.00
CA THR A 216 -9.41 -2.76 -16.18
C THR A 216 -8.72 -2.71 -14.82
N ASN A 217 -8.20 -3.85 -14.34
CA ASN A 217 -7.56 -3.99 -13.04
C ASN A 217 -6.17 -4.64 -13.17
N MET A 218 -5.13 -3.90 -12.76
CA MET A 218 -3.73 -4.34 -12.70
C MET A 218 -3.16 -4.20 -11.28
N GLU A 219 -4.03 -4.13 -10.26
CA GLU A 219 -3.61 -4.00 -8.87
C GLU A 219 -2.60 -5.08 -8.50
N PHE A 220 -1.43 -4.69 -7.97
CA PHE A 220 -0.42 -5.62 -7.48
C PHE A 220 0.06 -6.67 -8.51
N MET A 221 -0.14 -6.46 -9.81
CA MET A 221 0.13 -7.47 -10.84
C MET A 221 1.57 -8.01 -10.78
N PHE A 222 2.56 -7.15 -10.51
CA PHE A 222 3.98 -7.48 -10.35
C PHE A 222 4.49 -7.20 -8.92
N GLY A 223 3.57 -7.00 -7.98
CA GLY A 223 3.92 -6.62 -6.61
C GLY A 223 4.76 -7.70 -5.93
N GLU A 224 5.81 -7.27 -5.24
CA GLU A 224 6.74 -8.11 -4.47
C GLU A 224 7.46 -9.18 -5.30
N LEU A 225 7.65 -8.95 -6.62
CA LEU A 225 8.65 -9.65 -7.41
C LEU A 225 10.06 -9.17 -7.04
N THR A 226 10.54 -9.55 -5.85
CA THR A 226 11.72 -8.94 -5.22
C THR A 226 13.05 -9.22 -5.94
N ASP A 227 13.10 -10.26 -6.77
CA ASP A 227 14.32 -10.74 -7.43
C ASP A 227 14.40 -10.41 -8.94
N ILE A 228 13.39 -9.73 -9.49
CA ILE A 228 13.39 -9.29 -10.89
C ILE A 228 14.29 -8.06 -11.06
N THR A 229 15.12 -8.07 -12.10
CA THR A 229 16.08 -6.97 -12.39
C THR A 229 15.75 -6.20 -13.67
N SER A 230 14.90 -6.77 -14.52
CA SER A 230 14.38 -6.15 -15.75
C SER A 230 12.99 -6.67 -16.06
N LEU A 231 12.10 -5.80 -16.51
CA LEU A 231 10.77 -6.14 -16.98
C LEU A 231 10.43 -5.25 -18.18
N ASP A 232 10.00 -5.85 -19.28
CA ASP A 232 9.51 -5.12 -20.45
C ASP A 232 7.99 -5.09 -20.43
N VAL A 233 7.43 -3.87 -20.35
CA VAL A 233 5.98 -3.60 -20.40
C VAL A 233 5.61 -2.72 -21.59
N SER A 234 6.49 -2.60 -22.58
CA SER A 234 6.31 -1.69 -23.71
C SER A 234 5.10 -2.05 -24.59
N ASN A 235 4.64 -3.31 -24.58
CA ASN A 235 3.45 -3.78 -25.29
C ASN A 235 2.12 -3.48 -24.57
N PHE A 236 2.16 -2.95 -23.34
CA PHE A 236 0.94 -2.80 -22.54
C PHE A 236 0.08 -1.65 -23.05
N ASN A 237 -1.20 -1.93 -23.29
CA ASN A 237 -2.23 -0.92 -23.52
C ASN A 237 -3.05 -0.73 -22.25
N THR A 238 -2.80 0.38 -21.55
CA THR A 238 -3.44 0.65 -20.26
C THR A 238 -4.66 1.58 -20.35
N ALA A 239 -5.16 1.89 -21.54
CA ALA A 239 -6.21 2.90 -21.71
C ALA A 239 -7.54 2.57 -21.01
N ALA A 240 -7.82 1.28 -20.77
CA ALA A 240 -9.00 0.81 -20.06
C ALA A 240 -8.79 0.64 -18.54
N VAL A 241 -7.55 0.75 -18.06
CA VAL A 241 -7.20 0.46 -16.67
C VAL A 241 -7.71 1.57 -15.76
N THR A 242 -8.49 1.18 -14.74
CA THR A 242 -9.01 2.08 -13.72
C THR A 242 -8.26 1.92 -12.39
N ASN A 243 -7.72 0.72 -12.11
CA ASN A 243 -6.95 0.44 -10.91
C ASN A 243 -5.53 -0.06 -11.25
N MET A 244 -4.52 0.71 -10.81
CA MET A 244 -3.10 0.35 -10.89
C MET A 244 -2.43 0.35 -9.50
N SER A 245 -3.21 0.27 -8.41
CA SER A 245 -2.64 0.29 -7.05
C SER A 245 -1.55 -0.79 -6.91
N SER A 246 -0.42 -0.41 -6.32
CA SER A 246 0.67 -1.34 -6.01
C SER A 246 1.22 -2.16 -7.19
N MET A 247 0.97 -1.80 -8.45
CA MET A 247 1.31 -2.65 -9.60
C MET A 247 2.79 -3.07 -9.62
N PHE A 248 3.70 -2.18 -9.18
CA PHE A 248 5.14 -2.42 -9.07
C PHE A 248 5.66 -2.35 -7.63
N GLU A 249 4.78 -2.43 -6.62
CA GLU A 249 5.17 -2.36 -5.21
C GLU A 249 6.23 -3.43 -4.88
N GLY A 250 7.27 -3.11 -4.12
CA GLY A 250 8.22 -4.09 -3.62
C GLY A 250 9.15 -4.73 -4.66
N MET A 251 9.22 -4.21 -5.89
CA MET A 251 10.19 -4.65 -6.91
C MET A 251 11.59 -4.10 -6.60
N ARG A 252 12.18 -4.57 -5.49
CA ARG A 252 13.34 -3.98 -4.83
C ARG A 252 14.64 -4.02 -5.63
N GLN A 253 14.78 -4.95 -6.59
CA GLN A 253 15.99 -5.06 -7.43
C GLN A 253 15.82 -4.45 -8.82
N LEU A 254 14.62 -3.97 -9.17
CA LEU A 254 14.37 -3.34 -10.46
C LEU A 254 14.98 -1.93 -10.45
N ALA A 255 15.94 -1.67 -11.34
CA ALA A 255 16.64 -0.39 -11.39
C ALA A 255 15.90 0.70 -12.19
N SER A 256 15.06 0.28 -13.15
CA SER A 256 14.28 1.16 -14.02
C SER A 256 13.11 0.41 -14.63
N ILE A 257 12.06 1.14 -14.99
CA ILE A 257 10.92 0.64 -15.77
C ILE A 257 10.55 1.68 -16.82
N ASP A 258 10.33 1.24 -18.06
CA ASP A 258 9.81 2.11 -19.13
C ASP A 258 8.29 2.06 -19.13
N VAL A 259 7.66 3.15 -18.72
CA VAL A 259 6.20 3.32 -18.68
C VAL A 259 5.71 4.37 -19.69
N SER A 260 6.54 4.75 -20.66
CA SER A 260 6.24 5.81 -21.63
C SER A 260 4.99 5.53 -22.49
N ASN A 261 4.66 4.24 -22.71
CA ASN A 261 3.47 3.83 -23.45
C ASN A 261 2.18 3.81 -22.61
N PHE A 262 2.26 4.04 -21.29
CA PHE A 262 1.08 3.96 -20.43
C PHE A 262 0.13 5.14 -20.71
N ASN A 263 -1.13 4.84 -20.98
CA ASN A 263 -2.22 5.80 -20.96
C ASN A 263 -2.96 5.66 -19.62
N THR A 264 -2.84 6.67 -18.76
CA THR A 264 -3.40 6.64 -17.40
C THR A 264 -4.65 7.48 -17.22
N ALA A 265 -5.25 7.99 -18.31
CA ALA A 265 -6.38 8.93 -18.25
C ALA A 265 -7.64 8.36 -17.56
N ALA A 266 -7.83 7.04 -17.55
CA ALA A 266 -8.94 6.36 -16.90
C ALA A 266 -8.63 5.91 -15.46
N VAL A 267 -7.38 6.01 -15.01
CA VAL A 267 -6.94 5.50 -13.71
C VAL A 267 -7.46 6.38 -12.59
N THR A 268 -8.14 5.77 -11.62
CA THR A 268 -8.67 6.44 -10.43
C THR A 268 -7.85 6.14 -9.17
N ASN A 269 -7.13 5.01 -9.14
CA ASN A 269 -6.30 4.59 -8.01
C ASN A 269 -4.86 4.30 -8.46
N MET A 270 -3.91 5.08 -7.91
CA MET A 270 -2.45 4.92 -8.09
C MET A 270 -1.74 4.75 -6.74
N SER A 271 -2.47 4.39 -5.69
CA SER A 271 -1.87 4.18 -4.37
C SER A 271 -0.75 3.14 -4.44
N ASN A 272 0.38 3.41 -3.77
CA ASN A 272 1.54 2.54 -3.69
C ASN A 272 2.16 2.08 -5.04
N LEU A 273 1.85 2.73 -6.18
CA LEU A 273 2.23 2.25 -7.51
C LEU A 273 3.72 1.87 -7.63
N PHE A 274 4.62 2.68 -7.06
CA PHE A 274 6.07 2.44 -7.05
C PHE A 274 6.63 2.28 -5.63
N ARG A 275 5.79 1.85 -4.68
CA ARG A 275 6.19 1.74 -3.28
C ARG A 275 7.36 0.74 -3.13
N SER A 276 8.41 1.16 -2.44
CA SER A 276 9.59 0.33 -2.14
C SER A 276 10.33 -0.19 -3.39
N CYS A 277 10.26 0.50 -4.53
CA CYS A 277 11.20 0.30 -5.66
C CYS A 277 12.56 0.94 -5.30
N GLU A 278 13.29 0.31 -4.37
CA GLU A 278 14.46 0.88 -3.69
C GLU A 278 15.62 1.22 -4.62
N GLU A 279 15.73 0.56 -5.78
CA GLU A 279 16.81 0.71 -6.75
C GLU A 279 16.57 1.77 -7.84
N PHE A 280 15.37 2.36 -7.91
CA PHE A 280 15.08 3.41 -8.89
C PHE A 280 15.97 4.65 -8.69
N THR A 281 16.64 5.06 -9.77
CA THR A 281 17.47 6.27 -9.82
C THR A 281 16.93 7.32 -10.79
N ALA A 282 16.01 6.94 -11.67
CA ALA A 282 15.25 7.80 -12.55
C ALA A 282 13.90 7.16 -12.86
N LEU A 283 12.89 7.98 -13.11
CA LEU A 283 11.56 7.54 -13.50
C LEU A 283 10.91 8.64 -14.34
N ASP A 284 10.63 8.34 -15.61
CA ASP A 284 9.92 9.26 -16.50
C ASP A 284 8.41 9.02 -16.39
N LEU A 285 7.69 10.03 -15.94
CA LEU A 285 6.23 10.02 -15.78
C LEU A 285 5.56 11.10 -16.62
N SER A 286 6.27 11.67 -17.60
CA SER A 286 5.79 12.81 -18.39
C SER A 286 4.51 12.51 -19.20
N ASN A 287 4.25 11.24 -19.52
CA ASN A 287 3.04 10.76 -20.19
C ASN A 287 1.83 10.55 -19.26
N PHE A 288 2.02 10.61 -17.93
CA PHE A 288 0.93 10.32 -17.00
C PHE A 288 -0.12 11.44 -17.02
N ASN A 289 -1.39 11.04 -17.20
CA ASN A 289 -2.55 11.89 -16.99
C ASN A 289 -3.26 11.47 -15.70
N THR A 290 -3.10 12.28 -14.66
CA THR A 290 -3.63 11.96 -13.32
C THR A 290 -4.96 12.63 -13.00
N ALA A 291 -5.63 13.26 -13.97
CA ALA A 291 -6.81 14.09 -13.71
C ALA A 291 -7.99 13.34 -13.07
N ALA A 292 -8.10 12.02 -13.29
CA ALA A 292 -9.14 11.17 -12.72
C ALA A 292 -8.74 10.51 -11.38
N VAL A 293 -7.48 10.65 -10.96
CA VAL A 293 -6.94 9.95 -9.79
C VAL A 293 -7.48 10.56 -8.50
N THR A 294 -8.03 9.71 -7.63
CA THR A 294 -8.56 10.10 -6.30
C THR A 294 -7.64 9.66 -5.16
N ASP A 295 -6.84 8.60 -5.35
CA ASP A 295 -5.89 8.10 -4.34
C ASP A 295 -4.45 7.99 -4.90
N MET A 296 -3.53 8.72 -4.26
CA MET A 296 -2.08 8.70 -4.53
C MET A 296 -1.27 8.34 -3.27
N SER A 297 -1.93 7.77 -2.25
CA SER A 297 -1.27 7.42 -1.00
C SER A 297 -0.12 6.45 -1.24
N GLY A 298 1.04 6.74 -0.64
CA GLY A 298 2.24 5.90 -0.75
C GLY A 298 2.81 5.73 -2.16
N MET A 299 2.38 6.47 -3.19
CA MET A 299 2.79 6.26 -4.59
C MET A 299 4.31 6.18 -4.78
N PHE A 300 5.07 7.00 -4.05
CA PHE A 300 6.55 7.06 -4.07
C PHE A 300 7.17 6.69 -2.71
N TYR A 301 6.44 5.93 -1.89
CA TYR A 301 6.90 5.50 -0.56
C TYR A 301 8.20 4.70 -0.68
N ARG A 302 9.23 5.10 0.07
CA ARG A 302 10.55 4.45 0.13
C ARG A 302 11.25 4.28 -1.22
N LEU A 303 11.14 5.27 -2.11
CA LEU A 303 12.10 5.40 -3.21
C LEU A 303 13.46 5.89 -2.69
N TRP A 304 14.19 4.99 -2.03
CA TRP A 304 15.38 5.31 -1.23
C TRP A 304 16.49 5.99 -2.04
N ARG A 305 16.71 5.57 -3.29
CA ARG A 305 17.81 6.02 -4.16
C ARG A 305 17.42 7.12 -5.16
N MET A 306 16.16 7.55 -5.17
CA MET A 306 15.66 8.52 -6.14
C MET A 306 16.20 9.92 -5.83
N PRO A 307 17.02 10.54 -6.70
CA PRO A 307 17.62 11.85 -6.44
C PRO A 307 16.67 13.02 -6.78
N SER A 308 15.75 12.82 -7.72
CA SER A 308 14.83 13.84 -8.20
C SER A 308 13.54 13.25 -8.74
N LEU A 309 12.41 13.93 -8.53
CA LEU A 309 11.13 13.63 -9.16
C LEU A 309 10.54 14.90 -9.77
N ASP A 310 10.27 14.87 -11.08
CA ASP A 310 9.52 15.91 -11.77
C ASP A 310 8.07 15.46 -11.95
N LEU A 311 7.15 16.15 -11.26
CA LEU A 311 5.71 15.88 -11.31
C LEU A 311 4.93 17.06 -11.90
N SER A 312 5.58 17.93 -12.67
CA SER A 312 4.97 19.14 -13.24
C SER A 312 3.76 18.89 -14.14
N ASN A 313 3.60 17.68 -14.68
CA ASN A 313 2.45 17.28 -15.49
C ASN A 313 1.27 16.75 -14.65
N PHE A 314 1.44 16.51 -13.34
CA PHE A 314 0.38 15.92 -12.53
C PHE A 314 -0.76 16.92 -12.30
N ASN A 315 -1.98 16.48 -12.59
CA ASN A 315 -3.21 17.15 -12.15
C ASN A 315 -3.76 16.39 -10.93
N THR A 316 -3.70 17.02 -9.76
CA THR A 316 -4.12 16.38 -8.49
C THR A 316 -5.47 16.90 -7.98
N ALA A 317 -6.24 17.64 -8.79
CA ALA A 317 -7.45 18.32 -8.33
C ALA A 317 -8.55 17.38 -7.78
N ALA A 318 -8.57 16.12 -8.22
CA ALA A 318 -9.51 15.10 -7.77
C ALA A 318 -8.98 14.26 -6.59
N VAL A 319 -7.71 14.42 -6.21
CA VAL A 319 -7.06 13.58 -5.19
C VAL A 319 -7.57 13.94 -3.80
N THR A 320 -8.04 12.94 -3.06
CA THR A 320 -8.51 13.07 -1.68
C THR A 320 -7.51 12.53 -0.66
N ASN A 321 -6.64 11.60 -1.07
CA ASN A 321 -5.66 10.94 -0.20
C ASN A 321 -4.24 11.05 -0.77
N MET A 322 -3.35 11.72 -0.03
CA MET A 322 -1.91 11.84 -0.32
C MET A 322 -1.04 11.34 0.85
N SER A 323 -1.61 10.55 1.75
CA SER A 323 -0.89 10.03 2.91
C SER A 323 0.36 9.24 2.48
N ASN A 324 1.48 9.50 3.15
CA ASN A 324 2.77 8.85 2.92
C ASN A 324 3.32 8.90 1.48
N MET A 325 2.83 9.79 0.62
CA MET A 325 3.17 9.81 -0.82
C MET A 325 4.69 9.86 -1.08
N PHE A 326 5.45 10.62 -0.28
CA PHE A 326 6.91 10.74 -0.35
C PHE A 326 7.61 10.29 0.95
N TYR A 327 6.98 9.39 1.71
CA TYR A 327 7.58 8.88 2.94
C TYR A 327 8.90 8.15 2.61
N GLY A 328 9.97 8.43 3.35
CA GLY A 328 11.23 7.69 3.26
C GLY A 328 11.96 7.84 1.92
N THR A 329 11.74 8.94 1.19
CA THR A 329 12.51 9.29 -0.01
C THR A 329 13.80 10.00 0.39
N ASN A 330 14.69 9.30 1.09
CA ASN A 330 15.86 9.87 1.78
C ASN A 330 16.89 10.53 0.86
N SER A 331 17.04 10.06 -0.39
CA SER A 331 17.99 10.63 -1.36
C SER A 331 17.40 11.75 -2.22
N LEU A 332 16.10 12.04 -2.07
CA LEU A 332 15.40 13.01 -2.91
C LEU A 332 15.91 14.41 -2.60
N THR A 333 16.66 15.01 -3.52
CA THR A 333 17.19 16.38 -3.37
C THR A 333 16.30 17.42 -4.05
N THR A 334 15.56 17.02 -5.08
CA THR A 334 14.69 17.90 -5.86
C THR A 334 13.32 17.27 -6.04
N LEU A 335 12.26 18.00 -5.71
CA LEU A 335 10.88 17.57 -5.87
C LEU A 335 10.04 18.72 -6.44
N ASN A 336 9.55 18.56 -7.67
CA ASN A 336 8.73 19.57 -8.33
C ASN A 336 7.23 19.33 -8.07
N LEU A 337 6.62 20.18 -7.24
CA LEU A 337 5.19 20.12 -6.87
C LEU A 337 4.37 21.28 -7.48
N SER A 338 4.90 21.98 -8.48
CA SER A 338 4.30 23.24 -8.97
C SER A 338 2.87 23.10 -9.52
N SER A 339 2.50 21.92 -10.00
CA SER A 339 1.17 21.61 -10.55
C SER A 339 0.15 21.12 -9.53
N PHE A 340 0.56 20.86 -8.28
CA PHE A 340 -0.31 20.25 -7.28
C PHE A 340 -1.44 21.21 -6.88
N ASN A 341 -2.67 20.73 -7.03
CA ASN A 341 -3.87 21.29 -6.45
C ASN A 341 -4.38 20.35 -5.36
N THR A 342 -4.32 20.78 -4.10
CA THR A 342 -4.65 19.94 -2.95
C THR A 342 -6.01 20.26 -2.32
N ALA A 343 -6.86 21.06 -2.96
CA ALA A 343 -8.09 21.56 -2.35
C ALA A 343 -9.08 20.46 -1.93
N ALA A 344 -9.05 19.30 -2.60
CA ALA A 344 -9.88 18.13 -2.28
C ALA A 344 -9.24 17.17 -1.27
N VAL A 345 -7.97 17.36 -0.92
CA VAL A 345 -7.22 16.42 -0.07
C VAL A 345 -7.70 16.51 1.38
N THR A 346 -8.03 15.36 1.95
CA THR A 346 -8.46 15.22 3.36
C THR A 346 -7.39 14.58 4.25
N ASP A 347 -6.50 13.77 3.67
CA ASP A 347 -5.44 13.05 4.39
C ASP A 347 -4.06 13.35 3.79
N MET A 348 -3.19 14.00 4.58
CA MET A 348 -1.79 14.29 4.27
C MET A 348 -0.83 13.66 5.28
N SER A 349 -1.31 12.66 6.04
CA SER A 349 -0.52 12.04 7.11
C SER A 349 0.77 11.45 6.55
N GLY A 350 1.92 11.79 7.13
CA GLY A 350 3.23 11.28 6.71
C GLY A 350 3.68 11.65 5.30
N MET A 351 3.00 12.58 4.60
CA MET A 351 3.25 12.86 3.17
C MET A 351 4.74 13.13 2.85
N PHE A 352 5.45 13.82 3.74
CA PHE A 352 6.87 14.17 3.61
C PHE A 352 7.72 13.62 4.78
N ASP A 353 7.26 12.57 5.47
CA ASP A 353 8.01 11.96 6.56
C ASP A 353 9.33 11.37 6.04
N THR A 354 10.44 11.69 6.69
CA THR A 354 11.78 11.16 6.37
C THR A 354 12.20 11.49 4.92
N ASN A 355 11.66 12.55 4.33
CA ASN A 355 12.07 13.00 2.99
C ASN A 355 13.45 13.67 3.02
N GLY A 356 14.22 13.50 1.93
CA GLY A 356 15.56 14.06 1.77
C GLY A 356 15.64 15.51 1.28
N ALA A 357 14.52 16.11 0.87
CA ALA A 357 14.56 17.37 0.14
C ALA A 357 14.88 18.54 1.08
N PRO A 358 15.94 19.32 0.82
CA PRO A 358 16.33 20.44 1.67
C PRO A 358 15.32 21.60 1.63
N THR A 359 14.48 21.66 0.59
CA THR A 359 13.42 22.64 0.39
C THR A 359 12.18 21.98 -0.22
N LEU A 360 11.00 22.42 0.22
CA LEU A 360 9.71 22.03 -0.35
C LEU A 360 8.94 23.28 -0.79
N ASN A 361 8.59 23.38 -2.07
CA ASN A 361 7.72 24.46 -2.54
C ASN A 361 6.24 24.06 -2.36
N LEU A 362 5.63 24.57 -1.29
CA LEU A 362 4.24 24.28 -0.91
C LEU A 362 3.28 25.45 -1.15
N SER A 363 3.71 26.48 -1.91
CA SER A 363 2.92 27.71 -2.08
C SER A 363 1.54 27.51 -2.72
N ASN A 364 1.37 26.45 -3.51
CA ASN A 364 0.10 26.10 -4.16
C ASN A 364 -0.79 25.17 -3.31
N PHE A 365 -0.34 24.75 -2.13
CA PHE A 365 -1.12 23.86 -1.28
C PHE A 365 -2.27 24.61 -0.64
N ASN A 366 -3.49 24.15 -0.91
CA ASN A 366 -4.70 24.49 -0.16
C ASN A 366 -5.03 23.33 0.77
N THR A 367 -4.97 23.55 2.08
CA THR A 367 -5.20 22.51 3.09
C THR A 367 -6.54 22.65 3.82
N SER A 368 -7.46 23.50 3.34
CA SER A 368 -8.72 23.79 4.06
C SER A 368 -9.59 22.56 4.34
N SER A 369 -9.47 21.53 3.51
CA SER A 369 -10.23 20.27 3.60
C SER A 369 -9.47 19.18 4.38
N VAL A 370 -8.22 19.41 4.75
CA VAL A 370 -7.37 18.40 5.40
C VAL A 370 -7.81 18.23 6.86
N THR A 371 -8.07 16.99 7.25
CA THR A 371 -8.43 16.63 8.63
C THR A 371 -7.29 15.91 9.36
N LYS A 372 -6.38 15.25 8.63
CA LYS A 372 -5.25 14.51 9.20
C LYS A 372 -3.92 15.01 8.65
N MET A 373 -3.04 15.49 9.54
CA MET A 373 -1.68 15.96 9.23
C MET A 373 -0.62 15.29 10.13
N GLY A 374 -0.98 14.20 10.81
CA GLY A 374 -0.05 13.46 11.65
C GLY A 374 1.22 13.08 10.88
N ARG A 375 2.40 13.30 11.47
CA ARG A 375 3.71 12.99 10.89
C ARG A 375 4.05 13.66 9.56
N MET A 376 3.29 14.66 9.09
CA MET A 376 3.44 15.21 7.74
C MET A 376 4.88 15.59 7.37
N PHE A 377 5.66 16.15 8.31
CA PHE A 377 7.07 16.53 8.13
C PHE A 377 8.03 15.81 9.10
N HIS A 378 7.58 14.73 9.74
CA HIS A 378 8.38 13.98 10.72
C HIS A 378 9.73 13.57 10.12
N SER A 379 10.84 13.81 10.82
CA SER A 379 12.20 13.46 10.39
C SER A 379 12.60 13.98 9.00
N SER A 380 11.93 15.02 8.48
CA SER A 380 12.25 15.64 7.21
C SER A 380 13.61 16.35 7.25
N GLN A 381 14.38 16.26 6.16
CA GLN A 381 15.65 16.98 5.98
C GLN A 381 15.46 18.44 5.52
N THR A 382 14.22 18.92 5.40
CA THR A 382 13.92 20.29 4.98
C THR A 382 14.46 21.31 5.98
N THR A 383 15.18 22.31 5.44
CA THR A 383 15.84 23.38 6.23
C THR A 383 14.99 24.64 6.34
N THR A 384 14.06 24.85 5.40
CA THR A 384 13.12 25.98 5.38
C THR A 384 11.74 25.51 4.93
N LEU A 385 10.69 26.01 5.59
CA LEU A 385 9.33 25.58 5.31
C LEU A 385 8.38 26.78 5.28
N ASN A 386 7.86 27.10 4.10
CA ASN A 386 6.83 28.13 3.95
C ASN A 386 5.44 27.49 4.07
N LEU A 387 4.76 27.76 5.18
CA LEU A 387 3.42 27.26 5.49
C LEU A 387 2.33 28.33 5.39
N SER A 388 2.61 29.49 4.79
CA SER A 388 1.66 30.62 4.77
C SER A 388 0.32 30.34 4.07
N SER A 389 0.27 29.36 3.15
CA SER A 389 -0.96 28.94 2.47
C SER A 389 -1.80 27.94 3.28
N PHE A 390 -1.27 27.40 4.38
CA PHE A 390 -1.94 26.35 5.14
C PHE A 390 -3.14 26.93 5.90
N ASN A 391 -4.28 26.29 5.73
CA ASN A 391 -5.44 26.45 6.60
C ASN A 391 -5.63 25.14 7.37
N THR A 392 -5.47 25.19 8.69
CA THR A 392 -5.56 24.00 9.56
C THR A 392 -6.86 23.92 10.34
N SER A 393 -7.86 24.76 10.06
CA SER A 393 -9.10 24.85 10.86
C SER A 393 -9.89 23.54 10.95
N SER A 394 -9.71 22.65 9.98
CA SER A 394 -10.40 21.36 9.89
C SER A 394 -9.56 20.19 10.43
N VAL A 395 -8.30 20.44 10.82
CA VAL A 395 -7.36 19.41 11.24
C VAL A 395 -7.67 18.96 12.66
N THR A 396 -7.86 17.66 12.86
CA THR A 396 -8.11 17.05 14.17
C THR A 396 -6.89 16.34 14.75
N ASP A 397 -5.96 15.92 13.88
CA ASP A 397 -4.75 15.17 14.26
C ASP A 397 -3.47 15.83 13.71
N MET A 398 -2.58 16.24 14.62
CA MET A 398 -1.25 16.81 14.36
C MET A 398 -0.13 16.03 15.09
N GLN A 399 -0.38 14.78 15.49
CA GLN A 399 0.62 13.98 16.20
C GLN A 399 1.93 13.90 15.41
N GLU A 400 3.06 14.11 16.06
CA GLU A 400 4.40 14.02 15.47
C GLU A 400 4.65 14.90 14.21
N MET A 401 3.80 15.90 13.92
CA MET A 401 3.83 16.63 12.64
C MET A 401 5.21 17.19 12.26
N PHE A 402 5.96 17.72 13.23
CA PHE A 402 7.31 18.28 13.07
C PHE A 402 8.38 17.53 13.87
N LYS A 403 8.06 16.34 14.39
CA LYS A 403 8.97 15.58 15.24
C LYS A 403 10.29 15.29 14.51
N SER A 404 11.41 15.42 15.20
CA SER A 404 12.75 15.11 14.70
C SER A 404 13.14 15.85 13.42
N MET A 405 12.56 17.01 13.12
CA MET A 405 13.09 17.89 12.07
C MET A 405 14.40 18.53 12.56
N LEU A 406 15.52 17.82 12.34
CA LEU A 406 16.81 18.15 12.94
C LEU A 406 17.49 19.40 12.37
N TYR A 407 17.08 19.87 11.20
CA TYR A 407 17.76 20.95 10.47
C TYR A 407 16.98 22.26 10.35
N ILE A 408 15.70 22.28 10.75
CA ILE A 408 14.88 23.48 10.69
C ILE A 408 15.19 24.40 11.87
N THR A 409 15.57 25.64 11.60
CA THR A 409 15.94 26.63 12.63
C THR A 409 14.81 27.59 12.97
N THR A 410 13.82 27.72 12.09
CA THR A 410 12.62 28.55 12.27
C THR A 410 11.44 27.93 11.55
N VAL A 411 10.24 28.09 12.11
CA VAL A 411 8.98 27.71 11.48
C VAL A 411 7.92 28.74 11.83
N ASN A 412 7.22 29.27 10.83
CA ASN A 412 6.13 30.23 11.05
C ASN A 412 4.79 29.47 11.11
N LEU A 413 4.13 29.54 12.27
CA LEU A 413 2.85 28.89 12.55
C LEU A 413 1.73 29.90 12.86
N SER A 414 1.93 31.19 12.56
CA SER A 414 0.98 32.26 12.92
C SER A 414 -0.41 32.09 12.27
N ASN A 415 -0.51 31.38 11.15
CA ASN A 415 -1.75 31.07 10.45
C ASN A 415 -2.44 29.78 10.92
N PHE A 416 -1.83 29.02 11.84
CA PHE A 416 -2.42 27.76 12.31
C PHE A 416 -3.62 28.03 13.21
N ASN A 417 -4.77 27.49 12.82
CA ASN A 417 -5.94 27.35 13.67
C ASN A 417 -5.98 25.91 14.18
N THR A 418 -5.74 25.71 15.48
CA THR A 418 -5.70 24.38 16.11
C THR A 418 -6.95 24.05 16.91
N SER A 419 -8.03 24.83 16.80
CA SER A 419 -9.22 24.70 17.68
C SER A 419 -9.93 23.35 17.59
N ALA A 420 -9.79 22.64 16.46
CA ALA A 420 -10.35 21.30 16.23
C ALA A 420 -9.37 20.16 16.58
N VAL A 421 -8.11 20.46 16.88
CA VAL A 421 -7.06 19.45 17.12
C VAL A 421 -7.29 18.79 18.48
N THR A 422 -7.32 17.46 18.50
CA THR A 422 -7.44 16.65 19.73
C THR A 422 -6.13 16.00 20.14
N ASN A 423 -5.22 15.74 19.18
CA ASN A 423 -3.93 15.08 19.42
C ASN A 423 -2.76 15.95 18.94
N MET A 424 -1.89 16.36 19.88
CA MET A 424 -0.63 17.06 19.64
C MET A 424 0.57 16.30 20.22
N SER A 425 0.42 15.00 20.50
CA SER A 425 1.50 14.18 21.05
C SER A 425 2.72 14.24 20.14
N TYR A 426 3.89 14.39 20.76
CA TYR A 426 5.20 14.47 20.09
C TYR A 426 5.37 15.59 19.03
N MET A 427 4.43 16.53 18.87
CA MET A 427 4.36 17.44 17.70
C MET A 427 5.69 18.15 17.37
N PHE A 428 6.44 18.59 18.38
CA PHE A 428 7.71 19.31 18.27
C PHE A 428 8.88 18.55 18.92
N SER A 429 8.71 17.25 19.20
CA SER A 429 9.71 16.44 19.87
C SER A 429 10.98 16.34 19.03
N GLY A 430 12.17 16.48 19.64
CA GLY A 430 13.45 16.30 18.95
C GLY A 430 13.78 17.37 17.90
N MET A 431 13.08 18.51 17.87
CA MET A 431 13.43 19.65 17.00
C MET A 431 14.67 20.38 17.50
N ASN A 432 15.83 19.73 17.38
CA ASN A 432 17.05 20.16 18.05
C ASN A 432 17.65 21.46 17.50
N ALA A 433 17.37 21.86 16.27
CA ALA A 433 17.90 23.10 15.70
C ALA A 433 17.07 24.35 16.06
N LEU A 434 15.90 24.18 16.66
CA LEU A 434 14.96 25.26 16.97
C LEU A 434 15.30 25.88 18.33
N SER A 435 15.53 27.20 18.37
CA SER A 435 15.82 27.93 19.62
C SER A 435 14.62 28.68 20.21
N SER A 436 13.63 28.98 19.38
CA SER A 436 12.39 29.67 19.77
C SER A 436 11.24 29.20 18.90
N LEU A 437 10.02 29.26 19.43
CA LEU A 437 8.80 28.86 18.74
C LEU A 437 7.65 29.77 19.16
N ASP A 438 7.01 30.42 18.19
CA ASP A 438 5.81 31.21 18.43
C ASP A 438 4.56 30.32 18.26
N LEU A 439 3.82 30.16 19.35
CA LEU A 439 2.58 29.38 19.43
C LEU A 439 1.38 30.24 19.82
N SER A 440 1.48 31.57 19.68
CA SER A 440 0.42 32.51 20.10
C SER A 440 -0.92 32.31 19.37
N SER A 441 -0.90 31.74 18.16
CA SER A 441 -2.10 31.40 17.37
C SER A 441 -2.83 30.13 17.85
N PHE A 442 -2.18 29.30 18.67
CA PHE A 442 -2.74 28.00 19.03
C PHE A 442 -3.93 28.15 19.97
N ASN A 443 -5.01 27.44 19.64
CA ASN A 443 -6.13 27.19 20.51
C ASN A 443 -6.12 25.70 20.87
N THR A 444 -5.81 25.38 22.12
CA THR A 444 -5.66 23.99 22.59
C THR A 444 -6.89 23.47 23.35
N SER A 445 -8.02 24.20 23.33
CA SER A 445 -9.20 23.87 24.14
C SER A 445 -9.80 22.48 23.88
N SER A 446 -9.58 21.90 22.71
CA SER A 446 -10.05 20.56 22.34
C SER A 446 -8.98 19.47 22.48
N VAL A 447 -7.73 19.84 22.82
CA VAL A 447 -6.60 18.91 22.88
C VAL A 447 -6.74 18.04 24.13
N THR A 448 -6.66 16.72 23.93
CA THR A 448 -6.69 15.72 25.01
C THR A 448 -5.31 15.11 25.27
N ASP A 449 -4.43 15.08 24.27
CA ASP A 449 -3.09 14.50 24.36
C ASP A 449 -2.00 15.49 23.94
N MET A 450 -1.12 15.84 24.89
CA MET A 450 0.10 16.64 24.71
C MET A 450 1.35 15.87 25.15
N SER A 451 1.25 14.55 25.28
CA SER A 451 2.37 13.71 25.71
C SER A 451 3.57 13.91 24.77
N TYR A 452 4.75 14.07 25.35
CA TYR A 452 6.01 14.27 24.65
C TYR A 452 6.07 15.48 23.68
N MET A 453 5.13 16.43 23.73
CA MET A 453 5.01 17.49 22.72
C MET A 453 6.32 18.25 22.43
N PHE A 454 7.12 18.55 23.45
CA PHE A 454 8.44 19.20 23.34
C PHE A 454 9.59 18.29 23.80
N TYR A 455 9.35 16.99 23.94
CA TYR A 455 10.36 16.05 24.44
C TYR A 455 11.64 16.10 23.59
N GLN A 456 12.80 16.24 24.24
CA GLN A 456 14.10 16.39 23.58
C GLN A 456 14.20 17.58 22.62
N ALA A 457 13.40 18.65 22.74
CA ALA A 457 13.67 19.91 22.04
C ALA A 457 14.88 20.61 22.70
N LEU A 458 16.10 20.15 22.37
CA LEU A 458 17.30 20.40 23.18
C LEU A 458 17.67 21.88 23.31
N ASN A 459 17.56 22.64 22.22
CA ASN A 459 18.03 24.03 22.13
C ASN A 459 16.92 25.07 22.36
N LEU A 460 15.71 24.64 22.69
CA LEU A 460 14.56 25.55 22.89
C LEU A 460 14.74 26.33 24.19
N VAL A 461 14.91 27.66 24.11
CA VAL A 461 15.33 28.47 25.26
C VAL A 461 14.16 28.97 26.10
N SER A 462 13.06 29.34 25.45
CA SER A 462 11.87 29.89 26.12
C SER A 462 10.60 29.54 25.37
N LEU A 463 9.51 29.35 26.12
CA LEU A 463 8.17 29.15 25.57
C LEU A 463 7.13 30.00 26.30
N ASP A 464 6.30 30.71 25.54
CA ASP A 464 5.07 31.29 26.05
C ASP A 464 3.89 30.40 25.66
N LEU A 465 3.32 29.71 26.65
CA LEU A 465 2.15 28.86 26.52
C LEU A 465 0.98 29.41 27.34
N SER A 466 0.98 30.71 27.65
CA SER A 466 -0.10 31.34 28.41
C SER A 466 -1.45 31.32 27.68
N ASN A 467 -1.46 31.18 26.35
CA ASN A 467 -2.67 31.00 25.56
C ASN A 467 -3.23 29.56 25.60
N PHE A 468 -2.49 28.58 26.13
CA PHE A 468 -2.94 27.19 26.12
C PHE A 468 -4.07 26.98 27.14
N ASN A 469 -5.22 26.54 26.64
CA ASN A 469 -6.28 25.98 27.47
C ASN A 469 -6.03 24.47 27.60
N THR A 470 -5.62 24.03 28.79
CA THR A 470 -5.29 22.62 29.06
C THR A 470 -6.41 21.86 29.78
N SER A 471 -7.60 22.46 29.95
CA SER A 471 -8.69 21.88 30.77
C SER A 471 -9.22 20.54 30.27
N SER A 472 -9.04 20.24 28.98
CA SER A 472 -9.42 18.96 28.37
C SER A 472 -8.25 17.96 28.24
N VAL A 473 -7.03 18.37 28.58
CA VAL A 473 -5.84 17.53 28.44
C VAL A 473 -5.84 16.45 29.52
N THR A 474 -5.72 15.19 29.09
CA THR A 474 -5.65 14.02 29.97
C THR A 474 -4.23 13.45 30.07
N ASP A 475 -3.41 13.61 29.01
CA ASP A 475 -2.02 13.11 28.98
C ASP A 475 -1.02 14.24 28.67
N MET A 476 -0.07 14.43 29.58
CA MET A 476 1.09 15.33 29.45
C MET A 476 2.42 14.58 29.70
N THR A 477 2.41 13.25 29.66
CA THR A 477 3.59 12.41 29.93
C THR A 477 4.81 12.93 29.18
N ARG A 478 5.90 13.20 29.91
CA ARG A 478 7.18 13.68 29.37
C ARG A 478 7.11 14.89 28.43
N MET A 479 6.09 15.74 28.55
CA MET A 479 5.89 16.90 27.65
C MET A 479 7.16 17.77 27.46
N PHE A 480 7.93 18.00 28.54
CA PHE A 480 9.21 18.74 28.52
C PHE A 480 10.39 17.86 28.95
N GLY A 481 10.27 16.54 28.83
CA GLY A 481 11.36 15.63 29.19
C GLY A 481 12.58 15.94 28.33
N THR A 482 13.75 16.06 28.96
CA THR A 482 15.02 16.28 28.25
C THR A 482 15.07 17.59 27.43
N THR A 483 14.27 18.62 27.75
CA THR A 483 14.45 19.98 27.19
C THR A 483 15.54 20.72 27.97
N MET A 484 16.80 20.54 27.58
CA MET A 484 17.96 20.95 28.40
C MET A 484 18.17 22.47 28.44
N ASP A 485 17.89 23.20 27.36
CA ASP A 485 18.13 24.65 27.31
C ASP A 485 16.89 25.50 27.66
N LEU A 486 15.76 24.86 27.98
CA LEU A 486 14.54 25.58 28.34
C LEU A 486 14.73 26.25 29.71
N THR A 487 14.89 27.58 29.70
CA THR A 487 15.14 28.38 30.91
C THR A 487 13.89 29.10 31.41
N SER A 488 12.92 29.38 30.53
CA SER A 488 11.69 30.09 30.87
C SER A 488 10.47 29.45 30.21
N LEU A 489 9.43 29.21 30.99
CA LEU A 489 8.14 28.70 30.54
C LEU A 489 7.01 29.52 31.16
N ASN A 490 6.18 30.16 30.33
CA ASN A 490 4.94 30.78 30.79
C ASN A 490 3.76 29.81 30.62
N ALA A 491 3.20 29.35 31.73
CA ALA A 491 2.08 28.42 31.83
C ALA A 491 0.95 29.01 32.71
N THR A 492 0.80 30.34 32.72
CA THR A 492 -0.10 31.09 33.62
C THR A 492 -1.55 30.59 33.61
N ASN A 493 -2.09 30.17 32.46
CA ASN A 493 -3.50 29.80 32.32
C ASN A 493 -3.76 28.29 32.27
N TRP A 494 -2.79 27.48 32.68
CA TRP A 494 -2.94 26.03 32.65
C TRP A 494 -3.95 25.55 33.71
N ASN A 495 -4.94 24.78 33.26
CA ASN A 495 -5.81 23.98 34.11
C ASN A 495 -5.44 22.50 33.95
N ILE A 496 -4.91 21.89 35.00
CA ILE A 496 -4.40 20.51 34.97
C ILE A 496 -5.31 19.51 35.70
N THR A 497 -6.54 19.88 36.07
CA THR A 497 -7.44 19.01 36.86
C THR A 497 -7.83 17.72 36.14
N SER A 498 -7.81 17.73 34.81
CA SER A 498 -8.18 16.58 33.98
C SER A 498 -7.00 15.67 33.65
N VAL A 499 -5.76 16.08 33.99
CA VAL A 499 -4.55 15.33 33.66
C VAL A 499 -4.45 14.11 34.55
N SER A 500 -4.58 12.92 33.95
CA SER A 500 -4.45 11.62 34.63
C SER A 500 -3.10 10.95 34.37
N ALA A 501 -2.42 11.32 33.28
CA ALA A 501 -1.08 10.86 32.93
C ALA A 501 -0.09 12.04 32.85
N SER A 502 0.80 12.14 33.83
CA SER A 502 1.77 13.24 33.97
C SER A 502 3.17 12.74 34.32
N ALA A 503 3.47 11.49 33.98
CA ALA A 503 4.73 10.87 34.38
C ALA A 503 5.91 11.59 33.71
N ASN A 504 6.94 11.90 34.51
CA ASN A 504 8.23 12.40 34.01
C ASN A 504 8.16 13.70 33.17
N ILE A 505 7.19 14.59 33.41
CA ILE A 505 7.03 15.85 32.65
C ILE A 505 8.34 16.63 32.50
N TRP A 506 9.13 16.71 33.58
CA TRP A 506 10.36 17.51 33.64
C TRP A 506 11.66 16.67 33.57
N THR A 507 11.56 15.34 33.49
CA THR A 507 12.71 14.46 33.74
C THR A 507 13.83 14.70 32.73
N GLY A 508 15.05 14.97 33.25
CA GLY A 508 16.23 15.26 32.42
C GLY A 508 16.24 16.63 31.75
N GLY A 509 15.29 17.52 32.05
CA GLY A 509 15.27 18.91 31.57
C GLY A 509 16.12 19.86 32.41
N ASN A 510 16.10 21.15 32.07
CA ASN A 510 16.87 22.18 32.76
C ASN A 510 16.50 22.28 34.26
N VAL A 511 17.49 22.12 35.13
CA VAL A 511 17.31 22.24 36.59
C VAL A 511 16.93 23.68 37.00
N GLY A 512 17.42 24.68 36.27
CA GLY A 512 17.16 26.10 36.48
C GLY A 512 15.93 26.65 35.75
N LEU A 513 15.10 25.79 35.13
CA LEU A 513 13.86 26.22 34.48
C LEU A 513 12.97 27.01 35.45
N VAL A 514 12.65 28.24 35.06
CA VAL A 514 11.66 29.10 35.70
C VAL A 514 10.31 28.89 35.03
N VAL A 515 9.30 28.53 35.82
CA VAL A 515 7.93 28.37 35.35
C VAL A 515 7.06 29.46 35.97
N THR A 516 6.41 30.26 35.13
CA THR A 516 5.36 31.19 35.58
C THR A 516 4.02 30.48 35.47
N CYS A 517 3.34 30.31 36.59
CA CYS A 517 2.06 29.61 36.66
C CYS A 517 1.14 30.16 37.77
N ASN A 518 -0.15 29.84 37.68
CA ASN A 518 -1.16 30.18 38.67
C ASN A 518 -1.62 28.93 39.43
N GLN A 519 -1.40 28.88 40.73
CA GLN A 519 -2.27 28.19 41.69
C GLN A 519 -2.89 29.28 42.57
N GLY A 520 -4.17 29.59 42.38
CA GLY A 520 -4.89 30.57 43.21
C GLY A 520 -5.15 31.95 42.57
N GLY A 521 -4.98 32.10 41.25
CA GLY A 521 -5.53 33.23 40.49
C GLY A 521 -4.66 34.49 40.39
N SER A 522 -3.39 34.47 40.82
CA SER A 522 -2.39 35.52 40.55
C SER A 522 -1.14 34.93 39.87
N PRO A 523 -0.63 35.53 38.78
CA PRO A 523 0.66 35.17 38.16
C PRO A 523 1.77 35.06 39.20
N GLY A 524 2.41 33.89 39.27
CA GLY A 524 3.61 33.67 40.09
C GLY A 524 3.39 33.08 41.49
N THR A 525 2.18 32.61 41.82
CA THR A 525 1.92 31.90 43.09
C THR A 525 1.53 30.45 42.81
N GLY A 526 2.29 29.43 43.25
CA GLY A 526 1.87 28.02 43.13
C GLY A 526 2.95 26.95 42.92
N SER A 527 2.49 25.73 42.57
CA SER A 527 3.31 24.66 41.98
C SER A 527 2.60 24.02 40.78
N LEU A 528 3.37 23.69 39.74
CA LEU A 528 2.92 22.96 38.55
C LEU A 528 3.73 21.67 38.41
N PHE A 529 3.07 20.52 38.57
CA PHE A 529 3.69 19.18 38.55
C PHE A 529 5.00 19.09 39.36
N GLY A 530 5.02 19.70 40.57
CA GLY A 530 6.17 19.69 41.48
C GLY A 530 7.24 20.76 41.23
N LYS A 531 7.14 21.60 40.19
CA LYS A 531 7.95 22.82 40.03
C LYS A 531 7.28 24.01 40.73
N THR A 532 8.04 24.87 41.40
CA THR A 532 7.53 26.11 42.02
C THR A 532 7.21 27.16 40.95
N CYS A 533 6.07 27.84 41.06
CA CYS A 533 5.72 28.97 40.21
C CYS A 533 6.45 30.24 40.68
N ASN A 534 7.00 31.02 39.75
CA ASN A 534 7.59 32.35 39.99
C ASN A 534 6.76 33.48 39.38
#